data_AF-A0A191ZI37-F1
#
_entry.id   AF-A0A191ZI37-F1
#
_cell.length_a   1.000
_cell.length_b   1.000
_cell.length_c   1.000
_cell.angle_alpha   90.00
_cell.angle_beta   90.00
_cell.angle_gamma   90.00
#
_symmetry.space_group_name_H-M   'P 1'
#
loop_
_entity.id
_entity.type
_entity.pdbx_description
1 polymer ?
#
loop_
_entity_poly.entity_id
_entity_poly.type
_entity_poly.pdbx_seq_one_letter_code
_entity_poly.pdbx_strand_id
1 'polypeptide(L)'
;MKRFVIFGLLILFVGVAGYYFVRDPGTADVALLGWHLQTSALGLLVLILLSYLVLMIVWRLLSALFGLPGYLRRRSARHKQRAADEALLRAWAELERGRFAAAEKLALNNRAHGSLPPLHSVVALDALLGRGETTAALDLLNEVRLQYPRFADFLALHLANRLRVEREYPPALELLHGLSVAHPKDEAILCAFAETLYAAEDWAKLQTLLPALRRLKWPGFTEQDLSRIEFAVFDGLIATATRTGDTERLTQLWADVPKSMKHDSRLISRLARAWAQSGRTADAELVLEKALKQRCTPPLLRQWLDLPPADPARGRNLFAAWAGQHECALGDADKAYAQAKLAWLNDDLATAQNELAAALTHQPDVATLRLAAQIHERQRDSVQALAFYKQATTRLETEVLGEGEGRTPSEARR
;
A
#
# COMPACT_ATOMS: atom_id res chain seq x y z
N MET A 1 -60.24 -6.89 1.04
CA MET A 1 -61.36 -7.53 0.30
C MET A 1 -62.21 -8.46 1.16
N LYS A 2 -61.65 -9.43 1.90
CA LYS A 2 -62.44 -10.36 2.77
C LYS A 2 -63.39 -9.68 3.78
N ARG A 3 -63.01 -8.52 4.34
CA ARG A 3 -63.83 -7.79 5.34
C ARG A 3 -65.06 -7.07 4.77
N PHE A 4 -65.00 -6.63 3.51
CA PHE A 4 -66.14 -6.00 2.83
C PHE A 4 -67.18 -7.04 2.40
N VAL A 5 -66.74 -8.24 2.04
CA VAL A 5 -67.63 -9.36 1.71
C VAL A 5 -68.41 -9.81 2.94
N ILE A 6 -67.76 -9.91 4.11
CA ILE A 6 -68.43 -10.25 5.38
C ILE A 6 -69.45 -9.17 5.76
N PHE A 7 -69.13 -7.89 5.54
CA PHE A 7 -70.06 -6.78 5.79
C PHE A 7 -71.29 -6.82 4.87
N GLY A 8 -71.08 -7.07 3.58
CA GLY A 8 -72.17 -7.25 2.62
C GLY A 8 -73.06 -8.44 2.97
N LEU A 9 -72.47 -9.56 3.40
CA LEU A 9 -73.20 -10.76 3.80
C LEU A 9 -74.01 -10.54 5.08
N LEU A 10 -73.49 -9.76 6.03
CA LEU A 10 -74.17 -9.44 7.28
C LEU A 10 -75.33 -8.47 7.06
N ILE A 11 -75.17 -7.46 6.19
CA ILE A 11 -76.26 -6.57 5.77
C ILE A 11 -77.35 -7.36 5.02
N LEU A 12 -76.97 -8.29 4.15
CA LEU A 12 -77.90 -9.17 3.45
C LEU A 12 -78.66 -10.06 4.43
N PHE A 13 -77.97 -10.66 5.40
CA PHE A 13 -78.58 -11.51 6.43
C PHE A 13 -79.57 -10.73 7.30
N VAL A 14 -79.22 -9.52 7.70
CA VAL A 14 -80.11 -8.62 8.46
C VAL A 14 -81.31 -8.17 7.62
N GLY A 15 -81.11 -7.88 6.32
CA GLY A 15 -82.20 -7.54 5.41
C GLY A 15 -83.20 -8.69 5.22
N VAL A 16 -82.70 -9.92 5.09
CA VAL A 16 -83.54 -11.13 4.97
C VAL A 16 -84.25 -11.46 6.29
N ALA A 17 -83.54 -11.37 7.42
CA ALA A 17 -84.13 -11.58 8.75
C ALA A 17 -85.19 -10.51 9.07
N GLY A 18 -84.94 -9.26 8.70
CA GLY A 18 -85.89 -8.15 8.85
C GLY A 18 -87.14 -8.35 7.98
N TYR A 19 -86.98 -8.79 6.73
CA TYR A 19 -88.11 -9.11 5.85
C TYR A 19 -88.98 -10.25 6.40
N TYR A 20 -88.36 -11.28 7.01
CA TYR A 20 -89.08 -12.41 7.59
C TYR A 20 -89.88 -12.02 8.86
N PHE A 21 -89.32 -11.13 9.70
CA PHE A 21 -89.95 -10.69 10.96
C PHE A 21 -91.02 -9.60 10.82
N VAL A 22 -91.14 -8.94 9.67
CA VAL A 22 -92.22 -7.98 9.41
C VAL A 22 -93.59 -8.68 9.27
N ARG A 23 -93.63 -9.99 8.98
CA ARG A 23 -94.87 -10.74 8.82
C ARG A 23 -95.56 -11.11 10.14
N ASP A 24 -94.83 -11.27 11.24
CA ASP A 24 -95.39 -11.55 12.57
C ASP A 24 -94.59 -10.78 13.64
N PRO A 25 -95.10 -9.65 14.16
CA PRO A 25 -94.39 -8.87 15.18
C PRO A 25 -94.49 -9.58 16.53
N GLY A 26 -93.60 -10.55 16.78
CA GLY A 26 -93.36 -11.07 18.12
C GLY A 26 -92.90 -9.94 19.05
N THR A 27 -93.56 -9.77 20.19
CA THR A 27 -93.16 -8.84 21.25
C THR A 27 -91.97 -9.43 22.01
N ALA A 28 -90.87 -8.68 22.09
CA ALA A 28 -89.71 -9.08 22.90
C ALA A 28 -89.70 -8.24 24.17
N ASP A 29 -90.07 -8.86 25.29
CA ASP A 29 -89.96 -8.23 26.61
C ASP A 29 -88.54 -8.44 27.15
N VAL A 30 -87.77 -7.37 27.22
CA VAL A 30 -86.44 -7.38 27.84
C VAL A 30 -86.51 -6.58 29.13
N ALA A 31 -86.37 -7.27 30.26
CA ALA A 31 -86.26 -6.67 31.58
C ALA A 31 -84.81 -6.76 32.06
N LEU A 32 -84.16 -5.61 32.24
CA LEU A 32 -82.83 -5.52 32.86
C LEU A 32 -82.87 -4.48 33.99
N LEU A 33 -82.46 -4.87 35.20
CA LEU A 33 -82.34 -4.00 36.39
C LEU A 33 -83.55 -3.05 36.62
N GLY A 34 -84.77 -3.58 36.52
CA GLY A 34 -86.00 -2.81 36.80
C GLY A 34 -86.46 -1.86 35.68
N TRP A 35 -85.76 -1.84 34.53
CA TRP A 35 -86.23 -1.14 33.33
C TRP A 35 -87.00 -2.11 32.45
N HIS A 36 -88.29 -1.83 32.24
CA HIS A 36 -89.14 -2.57 31.30
C HIS A 36 -89.15 -1.83 29.96
N LEU A 37 -88.43 -2.36 28.97
CA LEU A 37 -88.42 -1.81 27.62
C LEU A 37 -89.22 -2.73 26.70
N GLN A 38 -90.50 -2.43 26.51
CA GLN A 38 -91.33 -3.09 25.50
C GLN A 38 -90.93 -2.59 24.12
N THR A 39 -90.20 -3.42 23.37
CA THR A 39 -89.82 -3.12 21.99
C THR A 39 -90.30 -4.23 21.06
N SER A 40 -90.65 -3.88 19.83
CA SER A 40 -90.89 -4.90 18.80
C SER A 40 -89.60 -5.69 18.57
N ALA A 41 -89.68 -6.98 18.23
CA ALA A 41 -88.50 -7.80 17.91
C ALA A 41 -87.58 -7.11 16.88
N LEU A 42 -88.16 -6.34 15.96
CA LEU A 42 -87.43 -5.53 14.98
C LEU A 42 -86.61 -4.41 15.63
N GLY A 43 -87.17 -3.72 16.62
CA GLY A 43 -86.48 -2.67 17.38
C GLY A 43 -85.29 -3.20 18.17
N LEU A 44 -85.43 -4.38 18.77
CA LEU A 44 -84.33 -5.06 19.46
C LEU A 44 -83.21 -5.46 18.48
N LEU A 45 -83.56 -5.99 17.31
CA LEU A 45 -82.59 -6.33 16.26
C LEU A 45 -81.80 -5.10 15.80
N VAL A 46 -82.48 -3.97 15.57
CA VAL A 46 -81.85 -2.71 15.18
C VAL A 46 -80.92 -2.20 16.28
N LEU A 47 -81.32 -2.29 17.55
CA LEU A 47 -80.49 -1.88 18.68
C LEU A 47 -79.23 -2.75 18.82
N ILE A 48 -79.36 -4.07 18.64
CA ILE A 48 -78.22 -5.00 18.64
C ILE A 48 -77.27 -4.67 17.49
N LEU A 49 -77.80 -4.41 16.29
CA LEU A 49 -76.98 -4.03 15.15
C LEU A 49 -76.26 -2.69 15.36
N LEU A 50 -76.97 -1.70 15.91
CA LEU A 50 -76.41 -0.37 16.18
C LEU A 50 -75.34 -0.44 17.27
N SER A 51 -75.57 -1.18 18.35
CA SER A 51 -74.58 -1.39 19.42
C SER A 51 -73.35 -2.15 18.91
N TYR A 52 -73.53 -3.16 18.05
CA TYR A 52 -72.41 -3.84 17.39
C TYR A 52 -71.62 -2.87 16.48
N LEU A 53 -72.30 -2.02 15.71
CA LEU A 53 -71.67 -1.01 14.87
C LEU A 53 -70.85 -0.01 15.71
N VAL A 54 -71.42 0.49 16.80
CA VAL A 54 -70.74 1.40 17.73
C VAL A 54 -69.52 0.71 18.36
N LEU A 55 -69.66 -0.52 18.85
CA LEU A 55 -68.56 -1.28 19.43
C LEU A 55 -67.42 -1.50 18.42
N MET A 56 -67.75 -1.79 17.15
CA MET A 56 -66.75 -1.92 16.09
C MET A 56 -66.01 -0.60 15.83
N ILE A 57 -66.73 0.53 15.82
CA ILE A 57 -66.12 1.86 15.64
C ILE A 57 -65.18 2.16 16.81
N VAL A 58 -65.62 1.93 18.05
CA VAL A 58 -64.81 2.13 19.26
C VAL A 58 -63.57 1.24 19.24
N TRP A 59 -63.69 -0.03 18.88
CA TRP A 59 -62.54 -0.94 18.77
C TRP A 59 -61.54 -0.51 17.69
N ARG A 60 -62.03 0.02 16.56
CA ARG A 60 -61.19 0.58 15.49
C ARG A 60 -60.45 1.84 15.94
N LEU A 61 -61.12 2.73 16.67
CA LEU A 61 -60.50 3.92 17.24
C LEU A 61 -59.42 3.56 18.27
N LEU A 62 -59.71 2.63 19.19
CA LEU A 62 -58.72 2.13 20.15
C LEU A 62 -57.52 1.49 19.45
N SER A 63 -57.74 0.58 18.51
CA SER A 63 -56.65 -0.08 17.77
C SER A 63 -55.82 0.89 16.93
N ALA A 64 -56.43 1.92 16.33
CA ALA A 64 -55.69 3.00 15.68
C ALA A 64 -54.85 3.80 16.67
N LEU A 65 -55.40 4.13 17.84
CA LEU A 65 -54.73 4.90 18.89
C LEU A 65 -53.54 4.14 19.48
N PHE A 66 -53.64 2.82 19.67
CA PHE A 66 -52.53 1.96 20.09
C PHE A 66 -51.50 1.70 18.98
N GLY A 67 -51.88 1.75 17.69
CA GLY A 67 -50.98 1.56 16.54
C GLY A 67 -50.24 2.82 16.05
N LEU A 68 -50.81 4.00 16.30
CA LEU A 68 -50.26 5.33 15.99
C LEU A 68 -48.82 5.57 16.50
N PRO A 69 -48.46 5.25 17.77
CA PRO A 69 -47.09 5.48 18.25
C PRO A 69 -46.05 4.65 17.48
N GLY A 70 -46.41 3.44 17.02
CA GLY A 70 -45.53 2.61 16.21
C GLY A 70 -45.26 3.19 14.81
N TYR A 71 -46.28 3.76 14.17
CA TYR A 71 -46.15 4.43 12.86
C TYR A 71 -45.34 5.73 12.96
N LEU A 72 -45.62 6.56 13.97
CA LEU A 72 -44.90 7.81 14.22
C LEU A 72 -43.43 7.54 14.57
N ARG A 73 -43.14 6.52 15.38
CA ARG A 73 -41.76 6.12 15.70
C ARG A 73 -40.99 5.68 14.46
N ARG A 74 -41.61 4.89 13.57
CA ARG A 74 -40.99 4.48 12.30
C ARG A 74 -40.75 5.66 11.36
N ARG A 75 -41.70 6.60 11.30
CA ARG A 75 -41.55 7.83 10.49
C ARG A 75 -40.44 8.72 11.03
N SER A 76 -40.38 8.93 12.35
CA SER A 76 -39.32 9.70 13.02
C SER A 76 -37.94 9.06 12.81
N ALA A 77 -37.84 7.73 12.96
CA ALA A 77 -36.59 7.01 12.68
C ALA A 77 -36.12 7.20 11.23
N ARG A 78 -37.02 7.12 10.24
CA ARG A 78 -36.70 7.38 8.83
C ARG A 78 -36.26 8.82 8.58
N HIS A 79 -36.88 9.80 9.22
CA HIS A 79 -36.46 11.20 9.11
C HIS A 79 -35.07 11.42 9.71
N LYS A 80 -34.79 10.86 10.90
CA LYS A 80 -33.47 10.92 11.52
C LYS A 80 -32.39 10.26 10.66
N GLN A 81 -32.70 9.11 10.06
CA GLN A 81 -31.79 8.42 9.16
C GLN A 81 -31.46 9.27 7.93
N ARG A 82 -32.47 9.82 7.24
CA ARG A 82 -32.25 10.74 6.11
C ARG A 82 -31.43 11.96 6.50
N ALA A 83 -31.72 12.55 7.66
CA ALA A 83 -30.97 13.70 8.15
C ALA A 83 -29.51 13.36 8.45
N ALA A 84 -29.22 12.16 8.98
CA ALA A 84 -27.85 11.69 9.19
C ALA A 84 -27.13 11.41 7.86
N ASP A 85 -27.80 10.78 6.90
CA ASP A 85 -27.22 10.52 5.57
C ASP A 85 -26.94 11.84 4.81
N GLU A 86 -27.84 12.83 4.90
CA GLU A 86 -27.60 14.18 4.37
C GLU A 86 -26.45 14.90 5.09
N ALA A 87 -26.33 14.73 6.41
CA ALA A 87 -25.22 15.30 7.18
C ALA A 87 -23.89 14.68 6.77
N LEU A 88 -23.84 13.38 6.48
CA LEU A 88 -22.65 12.70 5.97
C LEU A 88 -22.22 13.25 4.61
N LEU A 89 -23.17 13.42 3.68
CA LEU A 89 -22.88 14.03 2.36
C LEU A 89 -22.32 15.45 2.50
N ARG A 90 -22.88 16.25 3.42
CA ARG A 90 -22.36 17.59 3.72
C ARG A 90 -20.99 17.54 4.38
N ALA A 91 -20.77 16.61 5.31
CA ALA A 91 -19.48 16.42 5.97
C ALA A 91 -18.39 16.12 4.94
N TRP A 92 -18.66 15.19 4.01
CA TRP A 92 -17.75 14.86 2.93
C TRP A 92 -17.51 16.05 2.00
N ALA A 93 -18.54 16.81 1.62
CA ALA A 93 -18.36 18.02 0.83
C ALA A 93 -17.50 19.10 1.53
N GLU A 94 -17.62 19.24 2.86
CA GLU A 94 -16.77 20.15 3.63
C GLU A 94 -15.33 19.63 3.80
N LEU A 95 -15.14 18.30 3.87
CA LEU A 95 -13.83 17.66 3.86
C LEU A 95 -13.06 18.00 2.59
N GLU A 96 -13.69 17.83 1.42
CA GLU A 96 -13.11 18.16 0.11
C GLU A 96 -12.81 19.67 -0.05
N ARG A 97 -13.50 20.53 0.70
CA ARG A 97 -13.23 21.97 0.76
C ARG A 97 -12.09 22.34 1.73
N GLY A 98 -11.49 21.36 2.42
CA GLY A 98 -10.48 21.56 3.46
C GLY A 98 -11.04 22.11 4.77
N ARG A 99 -12.36 22.11 4.98
CA ARG A 99 -12.99 22.59 6.22
C ARG A 99 -13.13 21.48 7.25
N PHE A 100 -11.99 20.98 7.70
CA PHE A 100 -11.90 19.75 8.49
C PHE A 100 -12.72 19.78 9.80
N ALA A 101 -12.68 20.86 10.58
CA ALA A 101 -13.45 20.94 11.83
C ALA A 101 -14.97 20.88 11.62
N ALA A 102 -15.46 21.46 10.52
CA ALA A 102 -16.88 21.38 10.15
C ALA A 102 -17.25 19.98 9.67
N ALA A 103 -16.38 19.36 8.86
CA ALA A 103 -16.56 18.00 8.36
C ALA A 103 -16.64 16.99 9.51
N GLU A 104 -15.71 17.03 10.45
CA GLU A 104 -15.69 16.16 11.63
C GLU A 104 -16.98 16.29 12.45
N LYS A 105 -17.37 17.54 12.80
CA LYS A 105 -18.58 17.79 13.58
C LYS A 105 -19.82 17.26 12.87
N LEU A 106 -19.94 17.47 11.55
CA LEU A 106 -21.06 17.00 10.75
C LEU A 106 -21.08 15.47 10.61
N ALA A 107 -19.91 14.84 10.46
CA ALA A 107 -19.77 13.39 10.34
C ALA A 107 -20.15 12.68 11.64
N LEU A 108 -19.68 13.18 12.78
CA LEU A 108 -19.95 12.60 14.10
C LEU A 108 -21.38 12.88 14.58
N ASN A 109 -21.99 13.99 14.15
CA ASN A 109 -23.35 14.34 14.53
C ASN A 109 -24.36 13.31 14.03
N ASN A 110 -25.19 12.79 14.94
CA ASN A 110 -26.22 11.79 14.63
C ASN A 110 -25.70 10.50 13.94
N ARG A 111 -24.41 10.17 14.04
CA ARG A 111 -23.80 8.96 13.40
C ARG A 111 -24.56 7.66 13.71
N ALA A 112 -25.08 7.53 14.93
CA ALA A 112 -25.83 6.36 15.39
C ALA A 112 -27.19 6.15 14.68
N HIS A 113 -27.71 7.18 14.02
CA HIS A 113 -28.98 7.13 13.29
C HIS A 113 -28.80 6.96 11.78
N GLY A 114 -27.57 7.06 11.27
CA GLY A 114 -27.26 6.92 9.85
C GLY A 114 -27.56 5.52 9.31
N SER A 115 -27.72 5.42 7.99
CA SER A 115 -27.89 4.15 7.30
C SER A 115 -26.68 3.22 7.44
N LEU A 116 -25.48 3.79 7.49
CA LEU A 116 -24.20 3.10 7.64
C LEU A 116 -23.34 3.79 8.71
N PRO A 117 -23.61 3.58 10.01
CA PRO A 117 -22.90 4.26 11.09
C PRO A 117 -21.36 4.20 11.03
N PRO A 118 -20.71 3.08 10.64
CA PRO A 118 -19.25 3.03 10.55
C PRO A 118 -18.66 3.92 9.45
N LEU A 119 -19.42 4.19 8.38
CA LEU A 119 -18.96 5.01 7.26
C LEU A 119 -18.79 6.48 7.65
N HIS A 120 -19.57 6.96 8.62
CA HIS A 120 -19.38 8.28 9.22
C HIS A 120 -17.98 8.43 9.86
N SER A 121 -17.44 7.34 10.42
CA SER A 121 -16.12 7.36 11.03
C SER A 121 -15.00 7.52 10.02
N VAL A 122 -15.18 7.12 8.75
CA VAL A 122 -14.17 7.34 7.69
C VAL A 122 -13.99 8.83 7.44
N VAL A 123 -15.09 9.57 7.22
CA VAL A 123 -15.06 11.01 6.97
C VAL A 123 -14.56 11.77 8.20
N ALA A 124 -14.97 11.38 9.40
CA ALA A 124 -14.47 11.98 10.63
C ALA A 124 -12.96 11.74 10.82
N LEU A 125 -12.47 10.53 10.53
CA LEU A 125 -11.06 10.17 10.58
C LEU A 125 -10.25 10.99 9.58
N ASP A 126 -10.71 11.09 8.34
CA ASP A 126 -10.06 11.91 7.31
C ASP A 126 -10.01 13.40 7.68
N ALA A 127 -11.05 13.89 8.35
CA ALA A 127 -11.08 15.26 8.87
C ALA A 127 -10.07 15.47 10.01
N LEU A 128 -9.94 14.51 10.94
CA LEU A 128 -8.94 14.56 12.01
C LEU A 128 -7.52 14.55 11.46
N LEU A 129 -7.22 13.69 10.48
CA LEU A 129 -5.93 13.68 9.79
C LEU A 129 -5.66 15.00 9.07
N GLY A 130 -6.65 15.57 8.38
CA GLY A 130 -6.52 16.89 7.75
C GLY A 130 -6.20 18.03 8.73
N ARG A 131 -6.45 17.84 10.03
CA ARG A 131 -6.07 18.77 11.12
C ARG A 131 -4.71 18.44 11.76
N GLY A 132 -4.06 17.35 11.35
CA GLY A 132 -2.85 16.84 11.99
C GLY A 132 -3.10 16.15 13.33
N GLU A 133 -4.35 15.74 13.61
CA GLU A 133 -4.75 15.10 14.88
C GLU A 133 -4.70 13.57 14.78
N THR A 134 -3.51 13.02 14.47
CA THR A 134 -3.31 11.56 14.28
C THR A 134 -3.69 10.74 15.51
N THR A 135 -3.46 11.25 16.73
CA THR A 135 -3.85 10.59 17.98
C THR A 135 -5.36 10.45 18.11
N ALA A 136 -6.11 11.53 17.83
CA ALA A 136 -7.58 11.50 17.86
C ALA A 136 -8.15 10.56 16.80
N ALA A 137 -7.51 10.46 15.62
CA ALA A 137 -7.88 9.51 14.58
C ALA A 137 -7.70 8.05 15.04
N LEU A 138 -6.62 7.75 15.76
CA LEU A 138 -6.36 6.43 16.36
C LEU A 138 -7.36 6.10 17.47
N ASP A 139 -7.71 7.07 18.31
CA ASP A 139 -8.73 6.91 19.36
C ASP A 139 -10.11 6.60 18.75
N LEU A 140 -10.49 7.33 17.69
CA LEU A 140 -11.72 7.06 16.95
C LEU A 140 -11.72 5.65 16.34
N LEU A 141 -10.59 5.18 15.81
CA LEU A 141 -10.46 3.80 15.32
C LEU A 141 -10.67 2.79 16.44
N ASN A 142 -10.15 3.04 17.65
CA ASN A 142 -10.36 2.18 18.82
C ASN A 142 -11.83 2.15 19.25
N GLU A 143 -12.54 3.28 19.24
CA GLU A 143 -14.00 3.31 19.47
C GLU A 143 -14.75 2.44 18.45
N VAL A 144 -14.40 2.56 17.17
CA VAL A 144 -15.01 1.79 16.09
C VAL A 144 -14.70 0.31 16.23
N ARG A 145 -13.50 -0.06 16.70
CA ARG A 145 -13.12 -1.45 16.95
C ARG A 145 -13.99 -2.12 18.01
N LEU A 146 -14.40 -1.39 19.04
CA LEU A 146 -15.30 -1.89 20.09
C LEU A 146 -16.74 -2.08 19.58
N GLN A 147 -17.23 -1.19 18.71
CA GLN A 147 -18.62 -1.21 18.26
C GLN A 147 -18.83 -2.04 16.98
N TYR A 148 -17.86 -2.04 16.08
CA TYR A 148 -17.93 -2.59 14.72
C TYR A 148 -16.62 -3.33 14.35
N PRO A 149 -16.29 -4.45 15.01
CA PRO A 149 -14.99 -5.12 14.84
C PRO A 149 -14.71 -5.53 13.39
N ARG A 150 -15.73 -5.97 12.64
CA ARG A 150 -15.58 -6.35 11.22
C ARG A 150 -15.21 -5.17 10.30
N PHE A 151 -15.60 -3.95 10.66
CA PHE A 151 -15.31 -2.75 9.88
C PHE A 151 -13.99 -2.10 10.30
N ALA A 152 -13.55 -2.34 11.53
CA ALA A 152 -12.36 -1.71 12.10
C ALA A 152 -11.08 -2.05 11.32
N ASP A 153 -10.97 -3.25 10.74
CA ASP A 153 -9.81 -3.62 9.93
C ASP A 153 -9.75 -2.82 8.61
N PHE A 154 -10.90 -2.62 7.97
CA PHE A 154 -11.02 -1.75 6.79
C PHE A 154 -10.67 -0.30 7.14
N LEU A 155 -11.19 0.22 8.26
CA LEU A 155 -10.90 1.57 8.73
C LEU A 155 -9.41 1.73 9.10
N ALA A 156 -8.80 0.71 9.70
CA ALA A 156 -7.37 0.70 10.00
C ALA A 156 -6.50 0.71 8.73
N LEU A 157 -6.89 -0.06 7.71
CA LEU A 157 -6.19 -0.05 6.42
C LEU A 157 -6.33 1.30 5.72
N HIS A 158 -7.53 1.91 5.76
CA HIS A 158 -7.76 3.26 5.27
C HIS A 158 -6.88 4.30 5.98
N LEU A 159 -6.87 4.29 7.31
CA LEU A 159 -6.02 5.16 8.14
C LEU A 159 -4.53 4.96 7.81
N ALA A 160 -4.07 3.71 7.72
CA ALA A 160 -2.68 3.42 7.36
C ALA A 160 -2.33 3.98 5.97
N ASN A 161 -3.20 3.81 4.97
CA ASN A 161 -2.98 4.36 3.63
C ASN A 161 -2.95 5.90 3.62
N ARG A 162 -3.78 6.56 4.42
CA ARG A 162 -3.74 8.01 4.58
C ARG A 162 -2.43 8.49 5.19
N LEU A 163 -2.00 7.87 6.29
CA LEU A 163 -0.72 8.18 6.96
C LEU A 163 0.48 7.95 6.03
N ARG A 164 0.45 6.91 5.18
CA ARG A 164 1.46 6.67 4.16
C ARG A 164 1.58 7.82 3.16
N VAL A 165 0.45 8.36 2.70
CA VAL A 165 0.42 9.51 1.78
C VAL A 165 0.98 10.77 2.45
N GLU A 166 0.68 10.97 3.73
CA GLU A 166 1.19 12.07 4.56
C GLU A 166 2.65 11.85 5.02
N ARG A 167 3.27 10.71 4.66
CA ARG A 167 4.63 10.28 5.04
C ARG A 167 4.84 10.08 6.55
N GLU A 168 3.75 9.90 7.30
CA GLU A 168 3.79 9.50 8.71
C GLU A 168 3.98 7.98 8.83
N TYR A 169 5.20 7.50 8.53
CA TYR A 169 5.46 6.06 8.45
C TYR A 169 5.36 5.30 9.78
N PRO A 170 5.84 5.80 10.95
CA PRO A 170 5.78 5.03 12.19
C PRO A 170 4.37 4.55 12.59
N PRO A 171 3.34 5.43 12.68
CA PRO A 171 1.99 4.98 13.01
C PRO A 171 1.37 4.12 11.91
N ALA A 172 1.69 4.38 10.63
CA ALA A 172 1.23 3.56 9.52
C ALA A 172 1.78 2.12 9.60
N LEU A 173 3.06 1.96 9.94
CA LEU A 173 3.71 0.66 10.07
C LEU A 173 3.15 -0.16 11.23
N GLU A 174 2.81 0.47 12.36
CA GLU A 174 2.17 -0.24 13.49
C GLU A 174 0.79 -0.80 13.09
N LEU A 175 -0.03 0.02 12.42
CA LEU A 175 -1.34 -0.41 11.93
C LEU A 175 -1.21 -1.54 10.90
N LEU A 176 -0.33 -1.39 9.91
CA LEU A 176 -0.10 -2.39 8.87
C LEU A 176 0.49 -3.68 9.43
N HIS A 177 1.35 -3.59 10.44
CA HIS A 177 1.89 -4.76 11.11
C HIS A 177 0.76 -5.55 11.79
N GLY A 178 -0.08 -4.90 12.60
CA GLY A 178 -1.22 -5.55 13.24
C GLY A 178 -2.19 -6.18 12.23
N LEU A 179 -2.46 -5.47 11.13
CA LEU A 179 -3.28 -5.96 10.02
C LEU A 179 -2.65 -7.16 9.29
N SER A 180 -1.33 -7.15 9.07
CA SER A 180 -0.61 -8.26 8.42
C SER A 180 -0.63 -9.55 9.25
N VAL A 181 -0.65 -9.42 10.58
CA VAL A 181 -0.77 -10.56 11.50
C VAL A 181 -2.19 -11.11 11.50
N ALA A 182 -3.20 -10.22 11.48
CA ALA A 182 -4.60 -10.62 11.44
C ALA A 182 -5.01 -11.23 10.08
N HIS A 183 -4.47 -10.68 8.99
CA HIS A 183 -4.83 -11.04 7.61
C HIS A 183 -3.58 -11.35 6.76
N PRO A 184 -2.82 -12.42 7.06
CA PRO A 184 -1.52 -12.71 6.44
C PRO A 184 -1.60 -13.13 4.97
N LYS A 185 -2.80 -13.27 4.41
CA LYS A 185 -3.05 -13.60 3.00
C LYS A 185 -3.67 -12.44 2.23
N ASP A 186 -3.97 -11.33 2.89
CA ASP A 186 -4.54 -10.17 2.21
C ASP A 186 -3.43 -9.45 1.43
N GLU A 187 -3.59 -9.45 0.12
CA GLU A 187 -2.57 -9.00 -0.81
C GLU A 187 -2.41 -7.48 -0.78
N ALA A 188 -3.49 -6.74 -0.55
CA ALA A 188 -3.45 -5.28 -0.45
C ALA A 188 -2.70 -4.84 0.81
N ILE A 189 -2.91 -5.53 1.93
CA ILE A 189 -2.25 -5.24 3.21
C ILE A 189 -0.75 -5.54 3.12
N LEU A 190 -0.37 -6.69 2.55
CA LEU A 190 1.04 -7.06 2.38
C LEU A 190 1.80 -6.09 1.47
N CYS A 191 1.20 -5.72 0.32
CA CYS A 191 1.80 -4.72 -0.58
C CYS A 191 1.94 -3.36 0.10
N ALA A 192 0.88 -2.87 0.77
CA ALA A 192 0.93 -1.61 1.50
C ALA A 192 2.01 -1.63 2.60
N PHE A 193 2.15 -2.74 3.32
CA PHE A 193 3.18 -2.89 4.35
C PHE A 193 4.58 -2.88 3.75
N ALA A 194 4.82 -3.64 2.68
CA ALA A 194 6.10 -3.69 1.98
C ALA A 194 6.53 -2.32 1.42
N GLU A 195 5.62 -1.61 0.76
CA GLU A 195 5.87 -0.28 0.21
C GLU A 195 6.17 0.75 1.31
N THR A 196 5.49 0.65 2.45
CA THR A 196 5.73 1.54 3.60
C THR A 196 7.09 1.26 4.24
N LEU A 197 7.46 -0.02 4.40
CA LEU A 197 8.78 -0.40 4.90
C LEU A 197 9.90 0.05 3.96
N TYR A 198 9.67 -0.05 2.64
CA TYR A 198 10.60 0.45 1.63
C TYR A 198 10.78 1.96 1.75
N ALA A 199 9.69 2.72 1.88
CA ALA A 199 9.74 4.17 2.01
C ALA A 199 10.34 4.65 3.35
N ALA A 200 10.19 3.85 4.40
CA ALA A 200 10.78 4.09 5.72
C ALA A 200 12.23 3.56 5.85
N GLU A 201 12.79 2.95 4.80
CA GLU A 201 14.13 2.34 4.77
C GLU A 201 14.35 1.26 5.87
N ASP A 202 13.27 0.60 6.34
CA ASP A 202 13.36 -0.48 7.32
C ASP A 202 13.65 -1.82 6.61
N TRP A 203 14.87 -1.94 6.10
CA TRP A 203 15.32 -3.08 5.28
C TRP A 203 15.27 -4.41 6.03
N ALA A 204 15.48 -4.40 7.35
CA ALA A 204 15.49 -5.61 8.16
C ALA A 204 14.09 -6.24 8.25
N LYS A 205 13.05 -5.44 8.51
CA LYS A 205 11.67 -5.94 8.50
C LYS A 205 11.20 -6.27 7.09
N LEU A 206 11.63 -5.53 6.08
CA LEU A 206 11.28 -5.84 4.70
C LEU A 206 11.87 -7.18 4.25
N GLN A 207 13.09 -7.52 4.70
CA GLN A 207 13.71 -8.83 4.46
C GLN A 207 12.87 -10.00 5.00
N THR A 208 12.28 -9.86 6.20
CA THR A 208 11.43 -10.92 6.78
C THR A 208 10.10 -11.09 6.04
N LEU A 209 9.63 -10.04 5.35
CA LEU A 209 8.40 -10.05 4.56
C LEU A 209 8.59 -10.64 3.14
N LEU A 210 9.82 -10.67 2.61
CA LEU A 210 10.11 -11.17 1.25
C LEU A 210 9.53 -12.56 0.95
N PRO A 211 9.61 -13.59 1.84
CA PRO A 211 9.03 -14.90 1.56
C PRO A 211 7.50 -14.87 1.39
N ALA A 212 6.81 -13.95 2.07
CA ALA A 212 5.37 -13.75 1.91
C ALA A 212 5.07 -13.06 0.56
N LEU A 213 5.85 -12.04 0.20
CA LEU A 213 5.72 -11.34 -1.09
C LEU A 213 5.97 -12.27 -2.30
N ARG A 214 6.93 -13.20 -2.20
CA ARG A 214 7.17 -14.21 -3.25
C ARG A 214 6.00 -15.15 -3.51
N ARG A 215 5.15 -15.36 -2.50
CA ARG A 215 3.98 -16.26 -2.60
C ARG A 215 2.73 -15.53 -3.07
N LEU A 216 2.79 -14.20 -3.16
CA LEU A 216 1.69 -13.34 -3.54
C LEU A 216 1.30 -13.58 -5.00
N LYS A 217 0.00 -13.55 -5.29
CA LYS A 217 -0.50 -13.67 -6.66
C LYS A 217 -1.42 -12.49 -6.97
N TRP A 218 -0.88 -11.28 -6.80
CA TRP A 218 -1.60 -10.03 -7.03
C TRP A 218 -1.35 -9.50 -8.45
N PRO A 219 -2.39 -9.22 -9.26
CA PRO A 219 -2.23 -8.73 -10.63
C PRO A 219 -1.44 -7.43 -10.76
N GLY A 220 -1.48 -6.58 -9.72
CA GLY A 220 -0.75 -5.32 -9.67
C GLY A 220 0.69 -5.44 -9.14
N PHE A 221 1.17 -6.64 -8.81
CA PHE A 221 2.50 -6.87 -8.26
C PHE A 221 3.25 -7.84 -9.17
N THR A 222 4.22 -7.32 -9.93
CA THR A 222 4.94 -8.10 -10.92
C THR A 222 6.23 -8.71 -10.34
N GLU A 223 6.76 -9.73 -11.01
CA GLU A 223 8.10 -10.27 -10.70
C GLU A 223 9.21 -9.21 -10.78
N GLN A 224 9.01 -8.18 -11.60
CA GLN A 224 9.93 -7.04 -11.69
C GLN A 224 9.88 -6.17 -10.43
N ASP A 225 8.69 -5.93 -9.87
CA ASP A 225 8.52 -5.19 -8.62
C ASP A 225 9.15 -5.93 -7.44
N LEU A 226 8.93 -7.26 -7.39
CA LEU A 226 9.58 -8.13 -6.41
C LEU A 226 11.10 -8.04 -6.52
N SER A 227 11.64 -8.21 -7.73
CA SER A 227 13.09 -8.13 -7.97
C SER A 227 13.68 -6.77 -7.58
N ARG A 228 12.94 -5.68 -7.82
CA ARG A 228 13.33 -4.32 -7.41
C ARG A 228 13.39 -4.19 -5.88
N ILE A 229 12.36 -4.69 -5.18
CA ILE A 229 12.30 -4.67 -3.72
C ILE A 229 13.42 -5.54 -3.13
N GLU A 230 13.62 -6.76 -3.65
CA GLU A 230 14.69 -7.65 -3.20
C GLU A 230 16.06 -6.98 -3.35
N PHE A 231 16.34 -6.36 -4.50
CA PHE A 231 17.58 -5.61 -4.72
C PHE A 231 17.76 -4.50 -3.68
N ALA A 232 16.73 -3.67 -3.47
CA ALA A 232 16.80 -2.57 -2.52
C ALA A 232 17.00 -3.02 -1.08
N VAL A 233 16.37 -4.13 -0.66
CA VAL A 233 16.57 -4.73 0.66
C VAL A 233 18.05 -5.08 0.87
N PHE A 234 18.64 -5.82 -0.07
CA PHE A 234 20.04 -6.21 0.08
C PHE A 234 21.00 -5.03 -0.06
N ASP A 235 20.75 -4.08 -0.98
CA ASP A 235 21.55 -2.86 -1.12
C ASP A 235 21.53 -2.02 0.17
N GLY A 236 20.34 -1.83 0.74
CA GLY A 236 20.14 -1.13 2.01
C GLY A 236 20.84 -1.81 3.18
N LEU A 237 20.69 -3.14 3.31
CA LEU A 237 21.36 -3.92 4.36
C LEU A 237 22.90 -3.85 4.23
N ILE A 238 23.43 -3.97 3.01
CA ILE A 238 24.87 -3.81 2.74
C ILE A 238 25.33 -2.41 3.12
N ALA A 239 24.59 -1.37 2.73
CA ALA A 239 24.92 0.00 3.07
C ALA A 239 24.91 0.25 4.59
N THR A 240 23.94 -0.33 5.32
CA THR A 240 23.91 -0.24 6.79
C THR A 240 25.10 -0.95 7.44
N ALA A 241 25.43 -2.18 7.01
CA ALA A 241 26.55 -2.94 7.55
C ALA A 241 27.91 -2.28 7.26
N THR A 242 28.04 -1.65 6.08
CA THR A 242 29.23 -0.88 5.72
C THR A 242 29.40 0.34 6.63
N ARG A 243 28.31 1.05 6.92
CA ARG A 243 28.31 2.23 7.80
C ARG A 243 28.66 1.90 9.25
N THR A 244 28.18 0.74 9.75
CA THR A 244 28.51 0.27 11.09
C THR A 244 29.87 -0.40 11.19
N GLY A 245 30.53 -0.67 10.06
CA GLY A 245 31.81 -1.39 10.01
C GLY A 245 31.69 -2.87 10.37
N ASP A 246 30.49 -3.45 10.30
CA ASP A 246 30.25 -4.84 10.68
C ASP A 246 30.56 -5.79 9.51
N THR A 247 31.81 -6.23 9.47
CA THR A 247 32.29 -7.11 8.40
C THR A 247 31.74 -8.53 8.47
N GLU A 248 31.34 -9.01 9.64
CA GLU A 248 30.75 -10.33 9.80
C GLU A 248 29.34 -10.34 9.23
N ARG A 249 28.59 -9.26 9.49
CA ARG A 249 27.26 -9.07 8.93
C ARG A 249 27.28 -9.06 7.41
N LEU A 250 28.27 -8.45 6.77
CA LEU A 250 28.42 -8.50 5.30
C LEU A 250 28.58 -9.94 4.78
N THR A 251 29.35 -10.78 5.48
CA THR A 251 29.51 -12.20 5.11
C THR A 251 28.21 -12.98 5.30
N GLN A 252 27.49 -12.73 6.39
CA GLN A 252 26.17 -13.35 6.62
C GLN A 252 25.15 -12.94 5.56
N LEU A 253 25.07 -11.64 5.24
CA LEU A 253 24.17 -11.12 4.22
C LEU A 253 24.43 -11.81 2.87
N TRP A 254 25.68 -11.99 2.47
CA TRP A 254 26.02 -12.71 1.24
C TRP A 254 25.61 -14.20 1.26
N ALA A 255 25.63 -14.84 2.43
CA ALA A 255 25.13 -16.19 2.57
C ALA A 255 23.61 -16.25 2.31
N ASP A 256 22.88 -15.28 2.87
CA ASP A 256 21.42 -15.15 2.82
C ASP A 256 20.86 -14.72 1.45
N VAL A 257 21.68 -14.11 0.59
CA VAL A 257 21.25 -13.69 -0.76
C VAL A 257 20.72 -14.90 -1.56
N PRO A 258 19.53 -14.81 -2.19
CA PRO A 258 19.00 -15.86 -3.04
C PRO A 258 19.91 -16.19 -4.22
N LYS A 259 19.94 -17.46 -4.65
CA LYS A 259 20.78 -17.90 -5.79
C LYS A 259 20.53 -17.10 -7.07
N SER A 260 19.28 -16.69 -7.33
CA SER A 260 18.92 -15.85 -8.48
C SER A 260 19.67 -14.52 -8.47
N MET A 261 19.78 -13.88 -7.29
CA MET A 261 20.44 -12.59 -7.11
C MET A 261 21.95 -12.67 -7.00
N LYS A 262 22.54 -13.83 -6.65
CA LYS A 262 24.01 -13.99 -6.59
C LYS A 262 24.69 -13.80 -7.95
N HIS A 263 23.92 -13.79 -9.05
CA HIS A 263 24.40 -13.54 -10.40
C HIS A 263 24.12 -12.10 -10.88
N ASP A 264 23.43 -11.27 -10.07
CA ASP A 264 23.18 -9.87 -10.40
C ASP A 264 24.48 -9.06 -10.21
N SER A 265 25.03 -8.56 -11.32
CA SER A 265 26.26 -7.79 -11.33
C SER A 265 26.19 -6.55 -10.46
N ARG A 266 25.01 -5.91 -10.34
CA ARG A 266 24.83 -4.71 -9.52
C ARG A 266 25.03 -5.01 -8.05
N LEU A 267 24.44 -6.09 -7.56
CA LEU A 267 24.55 -6.50 -6.16
C LEU A 267 25.99 -6.91 -5.81
N ILE A 268 26.61 -7.69 -6.70
CA ILE A 268 28.02 -8.08 -6.55
C ILE A 268 28.92 -6.85 -6.47
N SER A 269 28.73 -5.87 -7.36
CA SER A 269 29.49 -4.63 -7.35
C SER A 269 29.33 -3.86 -6.05
N ARG A 270 28.11 -3.75 -5.53
CA ARG A 270 27.84 -3.07 -4.24
C ARG A 270 28.54 -3.76 -3.08
N LEU A 271 28.43 -5.08 -3.02
CA LEU A 271 29.03 -5.89 -1.96
C LEU A 271 30.56 -5.87 -1.99
N ALA A 272 31.17 -5.99 -3.18
CA ALA A 272 32.61 -5.91 -3.32
C ALA A 272 33.16 -4.53 -2.92
N ARG A 273 32.41 -3.45 -3.20
CA ARG A 273 32.77 -2.10 -2.74
C ARG A 273 32.67 -1.99 -1.22
N ALA A 274 31.63 -2.54 -0.61
CA ALA A 274 31.46 -2.59 0.84
C ALA A 274 32.64 -3.30 1.51
N TRP A 275 33.01 -4.50 1.06
CA TRP A 275 34.16 -5.23 1.60
C TRP A 275 35.49 -4.49 1.41
N ALA A 276 35.72 -3.86 0.26
CA ALA A 276 36.90 -3.06 0.03
C ALA A 276 36.99 -1.86 0.99
N GLN A 277 35.88 -1.16 1.22
CA GLN A 277 35.80 -0.04 2.16
C GLN A 277 36.03 -0.48 3.62
N SER A 278 35.62 -1.69 3.98
CA SER A 278 35.87 -2.27 5.30
C SER A 278 37.24 -2.95 5.44
N GLY A 279 38.15 -2.80 4.47
CA GLY A 279 39.51 -3.35 4.51
C GLY A 279 39.63 -4.85 4.18
N ARG A 280 38.52 -5.51 3.80
CA ARG A 280 38.47 -6.93 3.40
C ARG A 280 38.62 -7.10 1.89
N THR A 281 39.72 -6.62 1.34
CA THR A 281 39.97 -6.62 -0.12
C THR A 281 40.03 -8.03 -0.72
N ALA A 282 40.54 -9.02 0.03
CA ALA A 282 40.61 -10.41 -0.42
C ALA A 282 39.22 -11.03 -0.65
N ASP A 283 38.23 -10.71 0.18
CA ASP A 283 36.86 -11.20 0.01
C ASP A 283 36.17 -10.52 -1.18
N ALA A 284 36.42 -9.21 -1.35
CA ALA A 284 35.96 -8.46 -2.52
C ALA A 284 36.50 -9.05 -3.83
N GLU A 285 37.80 -9.35 -3.87
CA GLU A 285 38.46 -9.98 -5.02
C GLU A 285 37.83 -11.34 -5.32
N LEU A 286 37.68 -12.21 -4.32
CA LEU A 286 37.16 -13.56 -4.50
C LEU A 286 35.73 -13.59 -5.04
N VAL A 287 34.86 -12.66 -4.61
CA VAL A 287 33.49 -12.59 -5.13
C VAL A 287 33.44 -12.01 -6.54
N LEU A 288 34.26 -11.00 -6.86
CA LEU A 288 34.37 -10.48 -8.21
C LEU A 288 34.95 -11.52 -9.18
N GLU A 289 35.98 -12.27 -8.79
CA GLU A 289 36.55 -13.34 -9.61
C GLU A 289 35.50 -14.41 -9.94
N LYS A 290 34.68 -14.81 -8.94
CA LYS A 290 33.60 -15.77 -9.15
C LYS A 290 32.54 -15.25 -10.11
N ALA A 291 32.18 -13.97 -10.00
CA ALA A 291 31.22 -13.33 -10.90
C ALA A 291 31.77 -13.20 -12.33
N LEU A 292 33.03 -12.77 -12.48
CA LEU A 292 33.71 -12.62 -13.77
C LEU A 292 33.89 -13.96 -14.50
N LYS A 293 34.10 -15.07 -13.76
CA LYS A 293 34.12 -16.43 -14.32
C LYS A 293 32.80 -16.87 -14.96
N GLN A 294 31.69 -16.30 -14.53
CA GLN A 294 30.34 -16.65 -15.03
C GLN A 294 29.87 -15.65 -16.08
N ARG A 295 30.01 -14.35 -15.80
CA ARG A 295 29.62 -13.27 -16.70
C ARG A 295 30.64 -12.15 -16.58
N CYS A 296 31.50 -12.07 -17.58
CA CYS A 296 32.46 -10.99 -17.67
C CYS A 296 31.78 -9.75 -18.26
N THR A 297 31.62 -8.72 -17.43
CA THR A 297 31.04 -7.43 -17.83
C THR A 297 32.04 -6.31 -17.57
N PRO A 298 32.11 -5.27 -18.41
CA PRO A 298 33.02 -4.14 -18.22
C PRO A 298 33.00 -3.53 -16.80
N PRO A 299 31.84 -3.23 -16.17
CA PRO A 299 31.84 -2.62 -14.83
C PRO A 299 32.41 -3.52 -13.73
N LEU A 300 32.16 -4.83 -13.78
CA LEU A 300 32.75 -5.78 -12.82
C LEU A 300 34.27 -5.88 -13.00
N LEU A 301 34.73 -5.89 -14.25
CA LEU A 301 36.15 -5.95 -14.58
C LEU A 301 36.88 -4.70 -14.09
N ARG A 302 36.33 -3.51 -14.36
CA ARG A 302 36.90 -2.24 -13.88
C ARG A 302 37.02 -2.22 -12.35
N GLN A 303 35.96 -2.66 -11.67
CA GLN A 303 35.98 -2.73 -10.21
C GLN A 303 37.02 -3.72 -9.68
N TRP A 304 37.19 -4.87 -10.32
CA TRP A 304 38.21 -5.85 -9.94
C TRP A 304 39.64 -5.29 -10.16
N LEU A 305 39.88 -4.58 -11.26
CA LEU A 305 41.17 -3.95 -11.57
C LEU A 305 41.54 -2.77 -10.66
N ASP A 306 40.54 -2.12 -10.06
CA ASP A 306 40.75 -1.02 -9.11
C ASP A 306 41.09 -1.53 -7.69
N LEU A 307 40.81 -2.80 -7.40
CA LEU A 307 41.29 -3.42 -6.17
C LEU A 307 42.80 -3.67 -6.26
N PRO A 308 43.57 -3.41 -5.21
CA PRO A 308 44.99 -3.75 -5.20
C PRO A 308 45.12 -5.29 -5.30
N PRO A 309 45.67 -5.84 -6.39
CA PRO A 309 45.77 -7.30 -6.51
C PRO A 309 46.82 -7.80 -5.52
N ALA A 310 46.52 -8.91 -4.84
CA ALA A 310 47.51 -9.59 -4.01
C ALA A 310 48.66 -10.17 -4.85
N ASP A 311 48.39 -10.53 -6.12
CA ASP A 311 49.36 -11.01 -7.09
C ASP A 311 48.97 -10.60 -8.54
N PRO A 312 49.69 -9.64 -9.16
CA PRO A 312 49.38 -9.17 -10.52
C PRO A 312 49.65 -10.22 -11.60
N ALA A 313 50.55 -11.18 -11.38
CA ALA A 313 50.83 -12.25 -12.35
C ALA A 313 49.68 -13.26 -12.40
N ARG A 314 49.11 -13.61 -11.24
CA ARG A 314 47.86 -14.36 -11.15
C ARG A 314 46.71 -13.64 -11.88
N GLY A 315 46.60 -12.33 -11.71
CA GLY A 315 45.59 -11.50 -12.36
C GLY A 315 45.62 -11.59 -13.89
N ARG A 316 46.81 -11.57 -14.50
CA ARG A 316 46.96 -11.74 -15.97
C ARG A 316 46.42 -13.09 -16.45
N ASN A 317 46.75 -14.18 -15.75
CA ASN A 317 46.29 -15.52 -16.12
C ASN A 317 44.77 -15.68 -15.98
N LEU A 318 44.20 -15.12 -14.90
CA LEU A 318 42.76 -15.11 -14.68
C LEU A 318 42.02 -14.31 -15.76
N PHE A 319 42.51 -13.11 -16.08
CA PHE A 319 41.93 -12.29 -17.13
C PHE A 319 41.99 -12.98 -18.49
N ALA A 320 43.12 -13.59 -18.87
CA ALA A 320 43.24 -14.35 -20.11
C ALA A 320 42.22 -15.50 -20.18
N ALA A 321 41.97 -16.18 -19.06
CA ALA A 321 40.95 -17.22 -18.98
C ALA A 321 39.53 -16.68 -19.19
N TRP A 322 39.17 -15.52 -18.63
CA TRP A 322 37.84 -14.91 -18.79
C TRP A 322 37.63 -14.28 -20.17
N ALA A 323 38.66 -13.63 -20.71
CA ALA A 323 38.62 -12.97 -22.00
C ALA A 323 38.37 -13.95 -23.18
N GLY A 324 38.76 -15.22 -23.00
CA GLY A 324 38.51 -16.30 -23.96
C GLY A 324 37.15 -16.99 -23.84
N GLN A 325 36.31 -16.63 -22.85
CA GLN A 325 35.00 -17.24 -22.66
C GLN A 325 33.95 -16.67 -23.61
N HIS A 326 33.01 -17.50 -24.06
CA HIS A 326 31.91 -17.05 -24.93
C HIS A 326 30.92 -16.11 -24.23
N GLU A 327 30.78 -16.24 -22.91
CA GLU A 327 29.87 -15.41 -22.07
C GLU A 327 30.49 -14.04 -21.71
N CYS A 328 31.67 -13.73 -22.25
CA CYS A 328 32.42 -12.51 -22.00
C CYS A 328 32.02 -11.40 -22.98
N ALA A 329 31.24 -10.42 -22.50
CA ALA A 329 30.78 -9.29 -23.29
C ALA A 329 31.73 -8.09 -23.15
N LEU A 330 33.03 -8.29 -23.40
CA LEU A 330 34.04 -7.22 -23.40
C LEU A 330 34.32 -6.75 -24.83
N GLY A 331 34.31 -5.44 -25.02
CA GLY A 331 34.84 -4.81 -26.24
C GLY A 331 36.37 -4.86 -26.28
N ASP A 332 36.96 -4.62 -27.46
CA ASP A 332 38.41 -4.66 -27.64
C ASP A 332 39.13 -3.60 -26.80
N ALA A 333 38.52 -2.43 -26.62
CA ALA A 333 39.05 -1.36 -25.76
C ALA A 333 39.10 -1.75 -24.28
N ASP A 334 38.08 -2.46 -23.77
CA ASP A 334 38.05 -2.91 -22.37
C ASP A 334 39.08 -4.01 -22.12
N LYS A 335 39.30 -4.90 -23.11
CA LYS A 335 40.35 -5.93 -23.03
C LYS A 335 41.74 -5.30 -23.01
N ALA A 336 41.99 -4.35 -23.90
CA ALA A 336 43.23 -3.58 -23.97
C ALA A 336 43.51 -2.82 -22.66
N TYR A 337 42.50 -2.14 -22.09
CA TYR A 337 42.64 -1.47 -20.80
C TYR A 337 43.01 -2.45 -19.68
N ALA A 338 42.34 -3.60 -19.60
CA ALA A 338 42.60 -4.59 -18.56
C ALA A 338 44.02 -5.17 -18.65
N GLN A 339 44.49 -5.50 -19.86
CA GLN A 339 45.86 -5.96 -20.10
C GLN A 339 46.88 -4.88 -19.72
N ALA A 340 46.65 -3.64 -20.14
CA ALA A 340 47.52 -2.51 -19.81
C ALA A 340 47.59 -2.27 -18.29
N LYS A 341 46.45 -2.30 -17.59
CA LYS A 341 46.39 -2.08 -16.15
C LYS A 341 47.10 -3.19 -15.37
N LEU A 342 46.89 -4.45 -15.76
CA LEU A 342 47.61 -5.58 -15.16
C LEU A 342 49.11 -5.55 -15.48
N ALA A 343 49.49 -5.04 -16.65
CA ALA A 343 50.90 -4.86 -16.99
C ALA A 343 51.57 -3.77 -16.15
N TRP A 344 50.87 -2.65 -15.97
CA TRP A 344 51.27 -1.57 -15.08
C TRP A 344 51.45 -2.03 -13.63
N LEU A 345 50.51 -2.83 -13.10
CA LEU A 345 50.58 -3.37 -11.74
C LEU A 345 51.74 -4.37 -11.54
N ASN A 346 52.28 -4.93 -12.64
CA ASN A 346 53.43 -5.83 -12.63
C ASN A 346 54.76 -5.11 -12.97
N ASP A 347 54.79 -3.77 -12.91
CA ASP A 347 55.95 -2.92 -13.25
C ASP A 347 56.49 -3.08 -14.69
N ASP A 348 55.68 -3.62 -15.61
CA ASP A 348 56.03 -3.82 -17.02
C ASP A 348 55.51 -2.64 -17.88
N LEU A 349 56.29 -1.56 -17.89
CA LEU A 349 55.92 -0.30 -18.52
C LEU A 349 55.78 -0.39 -20.05
N ALA A 350 56.63 -1.16 -20.70
CA ALA A 350 56.64 -1.27 -22.17
C ALA A 350 55.37 -1.99 -22.67
N THR A 351 55.02 -3.10 -22.03
CA THR A 351 53.77 -3.82 -22.36
C THR A 351 52.55 -2.98 -22.00
N ALA A 352 52.56 -2.30 -20.85
CA ALA A 352 51.45 -1.44 -20.45
C ALA A 352 51.16 -0.34 -21.48
N GLN A 353 52.20 0.31 -22.03
CA GLN A 353 52.03 1.36 -23.03
C GLN A 353 51.52 0.82 -24.37
N ASN A 354 52.05 -0.31 -24.83
CA ASN A 354 51.67 -0.91 -26.11
C ASN A 354 50.20 -1.37 -26.09
N GLU A 355 49.76 -2.04 -25.02
CA GLU A 355 48.37 -2.51 -24.89
C GLU A 355 47.40 -1.33 -24.70
N LEU A 356 47.80 -0.29 -23.97
CA LEU A 356 46.94 0.88 -23.74
C LEU A 356 46.66 1.68 -25.01
N ALA A 357 47.57 1.66 -26.00
CA ALA A 357 47.40 2.36 -27.27
C ALA A 357 46.10 1.95 -27.99
N ALA A 358 45.73 0.66 -27.93
CA ALA A 358 44.48 0.18 -28.49
C ALA A 358 43.25 0.74 -27.76
N ALA A 359 43.31 0.83 -26.42
CA ALA A 359 42.23 1.42 -25.61
C ALA A 359 42.05 2.93 -25.80
N LEU A 360 43.09 3.65 -26.24
CA LEU A 360 43.07 5.09 -26.47
C LEU A 360 42.44 5.50 -27.83
N THR A 361 42.22 4.55 -28.74
CA THR A 361 41.84 4.85 -30.13
C THR A 361 40.36 5.23 -30.29
N HIS A 362 39.47 4.73 -29.43
CA HIS A 362 38.02 4.95 -29.51
C HIS A 362 37.46 5.55 -28.22
N GLN A 363 37.34 6.88 -28.15
CA GLN A 363 36.77 7.63 -27.02
C GLN A 363 37.17 7.10 -25.63
N PRO A 364 38.42 7.34 -25.20
CA PRO A 364 38.92 6.80 -23.95
C PRO A 364 38.15 7.34 -22.75
N ASP A 365 37.81 6.44 -21.83
CA ASP A 365 37.21 6.77 -20.55
C ASP A 365 38.23 7.44 -19.61
N VAL A 366 37.72 8.11 -18.59
CA VAL A 366 38.54 8.85 -17.61
C VAL A 366 39.58 7.94 -16.95
N ALA A 367 39.24 6.67 -16.66
CA ALA A 367 40.18 5.75 -16.01
C ALA A 367 41.32 5.35 -16.96
N THR A 368 41.04 5.13 -18.24
CA THR A 368 42.05 4.89 -19.29
C THR A 368 42.99 6.08 -19.46
N LEU A 369 42.47 7.30 -19.53
CA LEU A 369 43.28 8.52 -19.61
C LEU A 369 44.16 8.72 -18.38
N ARG A 370 43.61 8.47 -17.18
CA ARG A 370 44.37 8.53 -15.93
C ARG A 370 45.50 7.49 -15.89
N LEU A 371 45.26 6.28 -16.38
CA LEU A 371 46.30 5.24 -16.48
C LEU A 371 47.40 5.64 -17.47
N ALA A 372 47.04 6.21 -18.63
CA ALA A 372 48.02 6.72 -19.60
C ALA A 372 48.90 7.80 -18.98
N ALA A 373 48.29 8.75 -18.26
CA ALA A 373 49.02 9.80 -17.57
C ALA A 373 50.01 9.24 -16.53
N GLN A 374 49.58 8.26 -15.73
CA GLN A 374 50.44 7.57 -14.75
C GLN A 374 51.62 6.86 -15.42
N ILE A 375 51.39 6.20 -16.57
CA ILE A 375 52.46 5.54 -17.33
C ILE A 375 53.51 6.55 -17.78
N HIS A 376 53.08 7.67 -18.38
CA HIS A 376 53.98 8.72 -18.84
C HIS A 376 54.72 9.43 -17.69
N GLU A 377 54.06 9.61 -16.54
CA GLU A 377 54.69 10.17 -15.33
C GLU A 377 55.86 9.29 -14.86
N ARG A 378 55.67 7.97 -14.82
CA ARG A 378 56.72 7.03 -14.42
C ARG A 378 57.85 6.90 -15.44
N GLN A 379 57.57 7.20 -16.71
CA GLN A 379 58.57 7.37 -17.77
C GLN A 379 59.29 8.73 -17.74
N ARG A 380 58.92 9.63 -16.81
CA ARG A 380 59.41 11.02 -16.69
C ARG A 380 59.06 11.91 -17.88
N ASP A 381 58.02 11.57 -18.64
CA ASP A 381 57.46 12.44 -19.69
C ASP A 381 56.30 13.28 -19.12
N SER A 382 56.66 14.37 -18.46
CA SER A 382 55.69 15.28 -17.82
C SER A 382 54.78 16.00 -18.81
N VAL A 383 55.19 16.13 -20.08
CA VAL A 383 54.41 16.86 -21.11
C VAL A 383 53.22 16.01 -21.54
N GLN A 384 53.47 14.74 -21.87
CA GLN A 384 52.41 13.81 -22.24
C GLN A 384 51.50 13.48 -21.06
N ALA A 385 52.07 13.28 -19.86
CA ALA A 385 51.29 13.03 -18.66
C ALA A 385 50.27 14.15 -18.38
N LEU A 386 50.71 15.42 -18.47
CA LEU A 386 49.83 16.57 -18.29
C LEU A 386 48.75 16.67 -19.37
N ALA A 387 49.08 16.33 -20.62
CA ALA A 387 48.10 16.33 -21.71
C ALA A 387 46.96 15.34 -21.43
N PHE A 388 47.28 14.11 -21.01
CA PHE A 388 46.28 13.11 -20.66
C PHE A 388 45.47 13.49 -19.41
N TYR A 389 46.10 14.08 -18.38
CA TYR A 389 45.35 14.60 -17.23
C TYR A 389 44.37 15.70 -17.62
N LYS A 390 44.76 16.65 -18.48
CA LYS A 390 43.85 17.69 -18.98
C LYS A 390 42.68 17.11 -19.77
N GLN A 391 42.94 16.13 -20.62
CA GLN A 391 41.86 15.43 -21.34
C GLN A 391 40.91 14.70 -20.38
N ALA A 392 41.45 14.05 -19.33
CA ALA A 392 40.66 13.38 -18.31
C ALA A 392 39.76 14.37 -17.55
N THR A 393 40.28 15.54 -17.16
CA THR A 393 39.50 16.57 -16.46
C THR A 393 38.42 17.18 -17.35
N THR A 394 38.71 17.49 -18.61
CA THR A 394 37.70 18.00 -19.54
C THR A 394 36.59 16.97 -19.79
N ARG A 395 36.94 15.68 -19.85
CA ARG A 395 35.95 14.61 -20.00
C ARG A 395 35.07 14.47 -18.75
N LEU A 396 35.65 14.53 -17.56
CA LEU A 396 34.90 14.56 -16.30
C LEU A 396 33.91 15.73 -16.26
N GLU A 397 34.32 16.93 -16.68
CA GLU A 397 33.43 18.09 -16.76
C GLU A 397 32.26 17.87 -17.71
N THR A 398 32.50 17.27 -18.89
CA THR A 398 31.42 16.95 -19.84
C THR A 398 30.48 15.85 -19.34
N GLU A 399 30.99 14.85 -18.62
CA GLU A 399 30.16 13.78 -18.03
C GLU A 399 29.27 14.34 -16.91
N VAL A 400 29.81 15.22 -16.06
CA VAL A 400 29.05 15.89 -14.99
C VAL A 400 27.97 16.82 -15.54
N LEU A 401 28.25 17.54 -16.64
CA LEU A 401 27.28 18.43 -17.28
C LEU A 401 26.18 17.66 -18.02
N GLY A 402 26.52 16.52 -18.65
CA GLY A 402 25.56 15.63 -19.30
C GLY A 402 24.61 14.92 -18.33
N GLU A 403 25.08 14.53 -17.13
CA GLU A 403 24.22 14.04 -16.05
C GLU A 403 23.31 15.13 -15.47
N GLY A 404 23.70 16.40 -15.58
CA GLY A 404 22.90 17.57 -15.19
C GLY A 404 21.73 17.88 -16.11
N GLU A 405 21.90 17.74 -17.44
CA GLU A 405 20.83 17.98 -18.43
C GLU A 405 19.79 16.84 -18.49
N GLY A 406 20.11 15.65 -17.99
CA GLY A 406 19.16 14.54 -17.80
C GLY A 406 18.18 14.73 -16.63
N ARG A 407 18.46 15.66 -15.70
CA ARG A 407 17.48 16.13 -14.72
C ARG A 407 16.71 17.31 -15.29
N THR A 408 15.64 16.99 -16.01
CA THR A 408 14.61 18.01 -16.30
C THR A 408 14.18 18.69 -14.99
N PRO A 409 14.03 20.02 -14.94
CA PRO A 409 13.50 20.73 -13.77
C PRO A 409 11.98 20.54 -13.63
N SER A 410 11.49 19.32 -13.81
CA SER A 410 10.11 18.91 -13.54
C SER A 410 9.95 18.19 -12.20
N GLU A 411 11.03 17.78 -11.53
CA GLU A 411 10.95 17.06 -10.24
C GLU A 411 11.43 17.88 -9.03
N ALA A 412 11.80 19.16 -9.22
CA ALA A 412 12.07 20.08 -8.11
C ALA A 412 10.80 20.84 -7.62
N ARG A 413 9.64 20.60 -8.24
CA ARG A 413 8.32 21.01 -7.73
C ARG A 413 7.27 19.97 -8.11
N ARG A 414 7.10 18.95 -7.27
CA ARG A 414 5.81 18.28 -7.02
C ARG A 414 5.88 17.42 -5.77
#